data_AF-A0A661BPA2-F1
#
_entry.id   AF-A0A661BPA2-F1
#
_cell.length_a   1.000
_cell.length_b   1.000
_cell.length_c   1.000
_cell.angle_alpha   90.00
_cell.angle_beta   90.00
_cell.angle_gamma   90.00
#
_symmetry.space_group_name_H-M   'P 1'
#
loop_
_entity.id
_entity.type
_entity.pdbx_description
1 polymer ?
#
loop_
_entity_poly.entity_id
_entity_poly.type
_entity_poly.pdbx_seq_one_letter_code
_entity_poly.pdbx_strand_id
1 'polypeptide(L)' 'MTIRSLQGKTPDIADSAFVDETAIVIGDVTIGEDSSIWPMTVVRGDVNSIKIGA' A
#
# COMPACT_ATOMS: atom_id res chain seq x y z
N MET A 1 0.34 13.05 -0.58
CA MET A 1 -0.35 11.95 0.10
C MET A 1 0.15 10.62 -0.44
N THR A 2 0.81 9.87 0.43
CA THR A 2 1.50 8.59 0.20
C THR A 2 0.50 7.43 0.08
N ILE A 3 -0.55 7.44 0.89
CA ILE A 3 -1.63 6.43 0.89
C ILE A 3 -2.92 7.09 0.38
N ARG A 4 -3.61 6.45 -0.58
CA ARG A 4 -4.81 7.01 -1.21
C ARG A 4 -5.92 5.98 -1.40
N SER A 5 -7.14 6.37 -1.10
CA SER A 5 -8.32 5.58 -1.42
C SER A 5 -8.71 5.72 -2.88
N LEU A 6 -9.22 4.66 -3.48
CA LEU A 6 -9.75 4.62 -4.85
C LEU A 6 -11.01 3.75 -4.88
N GLN A 7 -12.11 4.27 -5.46
CA GLN A 7 -13.38 3.53 -5.61
C GLN A 7 -13.89 2.88 -4.30
N GLY A 8 -13.72 3.55 -3.16
CA GLY A 8 -14.14 3.04 -1.85
C GLY A 8 -13.19 2.01 -1.22
N LYS A 9 -12.06 1.70 -1.87
CA LYS A 9 -10.99 0.85 -1.34
C LYS A 9 -9.86 1.72 -0.80
N THR A 10 -9.48 1.49 0.45
CA THR A 10 -8.33 2.11 1.09
C THR A 10 -7.30 1.01 1.37
N PRO A 11 -6.00 1.26 1.12
CA PRO A 11 -4.97 0.30 1.47
C PRO A 11 -5.05 -0.10 2.95
N ASP A 12 -4.96 -1.40 3.19
CA ASP A 12 -4.85 -2.00 4.52
C ASP A 12 -3.38 -2.28 4.81
N ILE A 13 -2.82 -1.62 5.82
CA ILE A 13 -1.38 -1.60 6.07
C ILE A 13 -1.17 -1.92 7.54
N ALA A 14 -0.41 -2.98 7.83
CA ALA A 14 -0.04 -3.35 9.19
C ALA A 14 0.75 -2.24 9.88
N ASP A 15 0.53 -2.04 11.19
CA ASP A 15 1.21 -0.99 11.97
C ASP A 15 2.74 -1.14 11.99
N SER A 16 3.26 -2.36 11.83
CA SER A 16 4.70 -2.62 11.74
C SER A 16 5.28 -2.40 10.34
N ALA A 17 4.45 -2.22 9.32
CA ALA A 17 4.94 -2.02 7.96
C ALA A 17 5.50 -0.60 7.78
N PHE A 18 6.65 -0.52 7.12
CA PHE A 18 7.25 0.76 6.75
C PHE A 18 6.78 1.20 5.36
N VAL A 19 6.30 2.44 5.23
CA VAL A 19 6.02 3.06 3.94
C VAL A 19 6.69 4.41 3.89
N ASP A 20 7.67 4.54 2.99
CA ASP A 20 8.37 5.82 2.79
C ASP A 20 7.40 6.92 2.33
N GLU A 21 7.61 8.16 2.79
CA GLU A 21 6.73 9.29 2.48
C GLU A 21 6.61 9.59 0.97
N THR A 22 7.65 9.25 0.18
CA THR A 22 7.66 9.45 -1.28
C THR A 22 7.04 8.29 -2.06
N ALA A 23 6.72 7.18 -1.40
CA ALA A 23 6.02 6.07 -2.02
C ALA A 23 4.55 6.41 -2.28
N ILE A 24 3.90 5.61 -3.13
CA ILE A 24 2.48 5.76 -3.47
C ILE A 24 1.79 4.40 -3.36
N VAL A 25 0.81 4.29 -2.46
CA VAL A 25 -0.02 3.09 -2.27
C VAL A 25 -1.49 3.47 -2.46
N ILE A 26 -2.17 2.83 -3.42
CA ILE A 26 -3.52 3.22 -3.85
C ILE A 26 -4.43 2.00 -4.06
N GLY A 27 -5.66 2.10 -3.57
CA GLY A 27 -6.76 1.20 -3.92
C GLY A 27 -6.79 -0.07 -3.07
N ASP A 28 -7.12 -1.20 -3.71
CA ASP A 28 -7.25 -2.52 -3.08
C ASP A 28 -5.86 -3.15 -2.88
N VAL A 29 -5.17 -2.69 -1.84
CA VAL A 29 -3.81 -3.12 -1.49
C VAL A 29 -3.77 -3.53 -0.02
N THR A 30 -3.19 -4.70 0.26
CA THR A 30 -2.89 -5.15 1.62
C THR A 30 -1.37 -5.28 1.79
N ILE A 31 -0.82 -4.68 2.84
CA ILE A 31 0.58 -4.77 3.25
C ILE A 31 0.65 -5.39 4.64
N GLY A 32 1.19 -6.60 4.73
CA GLY A 32 1.31 -7.38 5.97
C GLY A 32 2.45 -6.92 6.87
N GLU A 33 2.54 -7.55 8.04
CA GLU A 33 3.53 -7.24 9.08
C GLU A 33 4.98 -7.30 8.56
N ASP A 34 5.83 -6.44 9.11
CA ASP A 34 7.28 -6.37 8.85
C ASP A 34 7.67 -6.19 7.37
N SER A 35 6.73 -5.74 6.54
CA SER A 35 6.96 -5.37 5.14
C SER A 35 7.46 -3.93 5.02
N SER A 36 8.14 -3.61 3.91
CA SER A 36 8.66 -2.26 3.66
C SER A 36 8.46 -1.82 2.21
N ILE A 37 7.90 -0.63 2.01
CA ILE A 37 7.78 0.05 0.72
C ILE A 37 8.74 1.23 0.68
N TRP A 38 9.68 1.19 -0.26
CA TRP A 38 10.82 2.10 -0.33
C TRP A 38 10.55 3.31 -1.25
N PRO A 39 11.38 4.36 -1.17
CA PRO A 39 11.19 5.60 -1.94
C PRO A 39 10.85 5.38 -3.42
N MET A 40 9.97 6.23 -3.94
CA MET A 40 9.53 6.22 -5.35
C MET A 40 8.79 4.96 -5.83
N THR A 41 8.49 4.01 -4.94
CA THR A 41 7.68 2.83 -5.29
C THR A 41 6.22 3.20 -5.49
N VAL A 42 5.57 2.60 -6.50
CA VAL A 42 4.12 2.73 -6.72
C VAL A 42 3.46 1.36 -6.65
N VAL A 43 2.54 1.20 -5.69
CA VAL A 43 1.66 0.04 -5.54
C VAL A 43 0.23 0.49 -5.82
N ARG A 44 -0.35 0.05 -6.92
CA ARG A 44 -1.69 0.48 -7.36
C ARG A 44 -2.57 -0.72 -7.64
N GLY A 45 -3.46 -1.02 -6.70
CA GLY A 45 -4.52 -2.03 -6.82
C GLY A 45 -5.82 -1.41 -7.30
N ASP A 46 -5.89 -1.04 -8.58
CA ASP A 46 -7.06 -0.36 -9.16
C ASP A 46 -7.95 -1.23 -10.04
N VAL A 47 -7.41 -2.32 -10.60
CA VAL A 47 -8.18 -3.34 -11.34
C VAL A 47 -8.35 -4.61 -10.51
N ASN A 48 -7.27 -5.09 -9.90
CA ASN A 48 -7.25 -6.27 -9.03
C ASN A 48 -6.58 -5.94 -7.69
N SER A 49 -6.73 -6.83 -6.72
CA SER A 49 -6.09 -6.71 -5.41
C SER A 49 -4.59 -7.00 -5.48
N ILE A 50 -3.80 -6.28 -4.68
CA ILE A 50 -2.39 -6.59 -4.42
C ILE A 50 -2.23 -6.98 -2.96
N LYS A 51 -1.56 -8.11 -2.67
CA LYS A 51 -1.18 -8.51 -1.31
C LYS A 51 0.33 -8.67 -1.21
N ILE A 52 0.94 -8.00 -0.24
CA ILE A 52 2.37 -8.06 0.08
C ILE A 52 2.51 -8.56 1.53
N GLY A 53 3.34 -9.56 1.76
CA GLY A 53 3.49 -10.18 3.09
C GLY A 53 2.47 -11.30 3.36
N ALA A 54 2.56 -11.87 4.58
CA ALA A 54 1.69 -12.97 5.04
C ALA A 54 0.39 -12.44 5.66
#